data_AF-A0A7V7EB70-F1
#
_entry.id   AF-A0A7V7EB70-F1
#
_cell.length_a   1.000
_cell.length_b   1.000
_cell.length_c   1.000
_cell.angle_alpha   90.00
_cell.angle_beta   90.00
_cell.angle_gamma   90.00
#
_symmetry.space_group_name_H-M   'P 1'
#
loop_
_entity.id
_entity.type
_entity.pdbx_description
1 polymer ?
#
loop_
_entity_poly.entity_id
_entity_poly.type
_entity_poly.pdbx_seq_one_letter_code
_entity_poly.pdbx_strand_id
1 'polypeptide(L)' 'MSTGSILQVAVILGSQSDWETMSAAAETLETFDVRYECRILSAHRTPRELAEFIDSAEGRDCQ' A
#
# COMPACT_ATOMS: atom_id res chain seq x y z
N MET A 1 5.16 -22.18 -14.96
CA MET A 1 4.49 -22.37 -13.64
C MET A 1 4.15 -20.98 -13.15
N SER A 2 2.86 -20.68 -12.98
CA SER A 2 2.35 -19.37 -12.57
C SER A 2 2.81 -19.01 -11.16
N THR A 3 3.46 -17.87 -10.99
CA THR A 3 3.60 -17.23 -9.67
C THR A 3 2.59 -16.08 -9.62
N GLY A 4 1.38 -16.40 -9.16
CA GLY A 4 0.35 -15.41 -8.92
C GLY A 4 0.74 -14.51 -7.74
N SER A 5 0.46 -13.21 -7.91
CA SER A 5 0.31 -12.17 -6.88
C SER A 5 1.43 -12.05 -5.85
N ILE A 6 2.30 -11.07 -6.07
CA ILE A 6 3.22 -10.54 -5.05
C ILE A 6 3.12 -9.02 -5.13
N LEU A 7 2.75 -8.42 -4.00
CA LEU A 7 2.45 -7.00 -3.86
C LEU A 7 3.74 -6.23 -4.11
N GLN A 8 3.83 -5.35 -5.12
CA GLN A 8 5.08 -4.65 -5.41
C GLN A 8 5.17 -3.30 -4.69
N VAL A 9 4.06 -2.58 -4.56
CA VAL A 9 4.01 -1.25 -3.92
C VAL A 9 2.86 -1.17 -2.91
N ALA A 10 3.10 -0.65 -1.71
CA ALA A 10 2.06 -0.31 -0.75
C ALA A 10 1.86 1.21 -0.67
N VAL A 11 0.64 1.68 -0.90
CA VAL A 11 0.25 3.09 -0.72
C VAL A 11 -0.46 3.25 0.61
N ILE A 12 0.21 3.85 1.59
CA ILE A 12 -0.32 4.05 2.94
C ILE A 12 -0.84 5.47 3.10
N LEU A 13 -2.08 5.62 3.54
CA LEU A 13 -2.75 6.88 3.83
C LEU A 13 -3.00 7.02 5.33
N GLY A 14 -2.88 8.23 5.88
CA GLY A 14 -3.16 8.48 7.29
C GLY A 14 -4.65 8.54 7.62
N SER A 15 -5.49 8.81 6.63
CA SER A 15 -6.92 9.06 6.72
C SER A 15 -7.63 8.86 5.38
N GLN A 16 -8.96 8.81 5.40
CA GLN A 16 -9.77 8.76 4.18
C GLN A 16 -9.69 10.07 3.37
N SER A 17 -9.52 11.22 4.03
CA SER A 17 -9.39 12.52 3.35
C SER A 17 -8.12 12.61 2.52
N ASP A 18 -7.06 11.87 2.87
CA ASP A 18 -5.83 11.84 2.08
C ASP A 18 -6.04 11.25 0.67
N TRP A 19 -7.13 10.50 0.46
CA TRP A 19 -7.44 9.88 -0.84
C TRP A 19 -7.63 10.92 -1.95
N GLU A 20 -8.16 12.11 -1.63
CA GLU A 20 -8.33 13.19 -2.61
C GLU A 20 -7.00 13.60 -3.28
N THR A 21 -5.89 13.47 -2.55
CA THR A 21 -4.54 13.72 -3.08
C THR A 21 -3.87 12.45 -3.58
N MET A 22 -4.01 11.35 -2.85
CA MET A 22 -3.23 10.14 -3.08
C MET A 22 -3.78 9.22 -4.19
N SER A 23 -5.02 9.44 -4.67
CA SER A 23 -5.58 8.60 -5.74
C SER A 23 -4.73 8.61 -7.01
N ALA A 24 -4.09 9.74 -7.32
CA ALA A 24 -3.20 9.87 -8.48
C ALA A 24 -2.02 8.88 -8.44
N ALA A 25 -1.54 8.50 -7.26
CA ALA A 25 -0.49 7.48 -7.13
C ALA A 25 -1.00 6.10 -7.54
N ALA A 26 -2.21 5.73 -7.09
CA ALA A 26 -2.87 4.48 -7.47
C ALA A 26 -3.14 4.42 -8.98
N GLU A 27 -3.72 5.48 -9.55
CA GLU A 27 -3.99 5.61 -10.99
C GLU A 27 -2.70 5.50 -11.83
N THR A 28 -1.59 6.07 -11.34
CA THR A 28 -0.29 5.96 -11.99
C THR A 28 0.21 4.51 -11.99
N LEU A 29 0.12 3.82 -10.85
CA LEU A 29 0.53 2.41 -10.72
C LEU A 29 -0.32 1.51 -11.64
N GLU A 30 -1.63 1.76 -11.74
CA GLU A 30 -2.52 1.07 -12.69
C GLU A 30 -2.09 1.29 -14.14
N THR A 31 -1.74 2.52 -14.52
CA THR A 31 -1.31 2.86 -15.89
C THR A 31 -0.06 2.08 -16.31
N PHE A 32 0.83 1.78 -15.37
CA PHE A 32 2.07 1.03 -15.61
C PHE A 32 1.95 -0.48 -15.35
N ASP A 33 0.76 -0.99 -15.04
CA ASP A 33 0.53 -2.40 -14.64
C ASP A 33 1.40 -2.84 -13.45
N VAL A 34 1.67 -1.90 -12.52
CA VAL A 34 2.38 -2.19 -11.27
C VAL A 34 1.39 -2.68 -10.24
N ARG A 35 1.63 -3.84 -9.63
CA ARG A 35 0.75 -4.37 -8.57
C ARG A 35 0.92 -3.58 -7.29
N TYR A 36 -0.19 -3.08 -6.76
CA TYR A 36 -0.19 -2.29 -5.55
C TYR A 36 -1.36 -2.57 -4.62
N GLU A 37 -1.27 -2.08 -3.39
CA GLU A 37 -2.34 -2.11 -2.40
C GLU A 37 -2.43 -0.76 -1.68
N CYS A 38 -3.65 -0.25 -1.53
CA CYS A 38 -3.91 0.97 -0.76
C CYS A 38 -4.44 0.61 0.64
N ARG A 39 -3.90 1.23 1.68
CA ARG A 39 -4.36 1.06 3.08
C ARG A 39 -4.44 2.39 3.80
N ILE A 40 -5.49 2.58 4.61
CA ILE A 40 -5.58 3.70 5.55
C ILE A 40 -5.02 3.22 6.89
N LEU A 41 -3.76 3.54 7.16
CA LEU A 41 -3.06 3.23 8.41
C LEU A 41 -2.42 4.51 8.96
N SER A 42 -2.93 4.99 10.08
CA SER A 42 -2.51 6.26 10.66
C SER A 42 -1.34 6.03 11.60
N ALA A 43 -0.19 6.67 11.33
CA ALA A 43 0.97 6.63 12.21
C ALA A 43 0.65 7.11 13.64
N HIS A 44 -0.31 8.02 13.81
CA HIS A 44 -0.67 8.57 15.12
C HIS A 44 -1.83 7.84 15.80
N ARG A 45 -2.80 7.33 15.03
CA ARG A 45 -4.03 6.73 15.60
C ARG A 45 -3.94 5.21 15.70
N THR A 46 -3.27 4.56 14.75
CA THR A 46 -3.12 3.10 14.68
C THR A 46 -1.64 2.69 14.49
N PRO A 47 -0.70 3.18 15.33
CA PRO A 47 0.74 2.93 15.16
C PRO A 47 1.11 1.44 15.17
N ARG A 48 0.41 0.62 15.97
CA ARG A 48 0.66 -0.83 16.03
C ARG A 48 0.28 -1.52 14.73
N GLU A 49 -0.89 -1.21 14.17
CA GLU A 49 -1.35 -1.79 12.90
C GLU A 49 -0.44 -1.35 11.74
N LEU A 50 0.03 -0.10 11.77
CA LEU A 50 1.01 0.37 10.80
C LEU A 50 2.33 -0.42 10.87
N ALA A 51 2.87 -0.63 12.08
CA ALA A 51 4.09 -1.39 12.27
C ALA A 51 3.92 -2.86 11.82
N GLU A 52 2.83 -3.51 12.22
CA GLU A 52 2.51 -4.88 11.81
C GLU A 52 2.37 -5.01 10.29
N PHE A 53 1.76 -4.02 9.64
CA PHE A 53 1.68 -4.00 8.18
C PHE A 53 3.06 -3.90 7.53
N ILE A 54 3.90 -2.95 7.97
CA ILE A 54 5.25 -2.73 7.44
C ILE A 54 6.11 -3.98 7.62
N ASP A 55 6.10 -4.60 8.81
CA ASP A 55 6.85 -5.83 9.09
C ASP A 55 6.41 -6.98 8.17
N SER A 56 5.12 -7.05 7.82
CA SER A 56 4.61 -8.06 6.90
C SER A 56 4.87 -7.76 5.43
N ALA A 57 5.10 -6.49 5.06
CA ALA A 57 5.14 -6.05 3.67
C ALA A 57 6.34 -6.63 2.91
N GLU A 58 7.51 -6.71 3.55
CA GLU A 58 8.72 -7.32 2.97
C GLU A 58 8.48 -8.81 2.63
N GLY A 59 7.80 -9.55 3.51
CA GLY A 59 7.42 -10.95 3.27
C GLY A 59 6.37 -11.15 2.16
N ARG A 60 5.82 -10.06 1.60
CA ARG A 60 4.87 -10.05 0.49
C ARG A 60 5.51 -9.56 -0.82
N ASP A 61 6.84 -9.43 -0.83
CA ASP A 61 7.69 -8.88 -1.90
C ASP A 61 7.41 -7.39 -2.22
N CYS A 62 6.90 -6.65 -1.24
CA CYS A 62 6.76 -5.19 -1.35
C CYS A 62 8.14 -4.55 -1.37
N GLN A 63 8.38 -3.65 -2.32
CA GLN A 63 9.63 -2.92 -2.51
C GLN A 63 9.56 -1.48 -2.00
#